data_AF-A0A7C7XNI8-F1
#
_entry.id   AF-A0A7C7XNI8-F1
#
_cell.length_a   1.000
_cell.length_b   1.000
_cell.length_c   1.000
_cell.angle_alpha   90.00
_cell.angle_beta   90.00
_cell.angle_gamma   90.00
#
_symmetry.space_group_name_H-M   'P 1'
#
loop_
_entity.id
_entity.type
_entity.pdbx_description
1 polymer ?
#
loop_
_entity_poly.entity_id
_entity_poly.type
_entity_poly.pdbx_seq_one_letter_code
_entity_poly.pdbx_strand_id
1 'polypeptide(L)'
;MTVKGFQRVDQLISSIQKHLTPDLLKSAYREHNKTNRMYGHSYVATETLYHLLKQDHVIGSNFPIKQTDKYYPYHAKDENGISHWWLQDELGNKLDVTIDQFLSEDRQPPYDIAMKGWLLIKQPSKRSKELMTRILSDLQ
;
A
#
# COMPACT_ATOMS: atom_id res chain seq x y z
N MET A 1 9.89 15.13 -23.05
CA MET A 1 8.91 15.29 -21.95
C MET A 1 9.44 14.52 -20.75
N THR A 2 9.84 15.22 -19.69
CA THR A 2 10.32 14.57 -18.47
C THR A 2 9.10 14.06 -17.71
N VAL A 3 8.90 12.75 -17.61
CA VAL A 3 7.84 12.17 -16.77
C VAL A 3 8.08 12.67 -15.34
N LYS A 4 7.09 13.34 -14.73
CA LYS A 4 7.18 13.75 -13.33
C LYS A 4 7.06 12.50 -12.46
N GLY A 5 8.19 11.97 -12.00
CA GLY A 5 8.21 10.93 -10.98
C GLY A 5 7.95 11.48 -9.57
N PHE A 6 7.66 10.60 -8.62
CA PHE A 6 7.64 10.95 -7.21
C PHE A 6 9.07 11.23 -6.72
N GLN A 7 9.22 12.21 -5.83
CA GLN A 7 10.53 12.55 -5.24
C GLN A 7 10.73 11.90 -3.87
N ARG A 8 9.64 11.47 -3.20
CA ARG A 8 9.62 10.85 -1.86
C ARG A 8 8.52 9.78 -1.75
N VAL A 9 8.68 8.80 -0.83
CA VAL A 9 7.69 7.71 -0.64
C VAL A 9 6.37 8.28 -0.16
N ASP A 10 6.41 9.26 0.72
CA ASP A 10 5.19 9.86 1.27
C ASP A 10 4.30 10.44 0.18
N GLN A 11 4.89 11.02 -0.87
CA GLN A 11 4.13 11.51 -2.03
C GLN A 11 3.47 10.35 -2.80
N LEU A 12 4.17 9.23 -2.96
CA LEU A 12 3.62 8.03 -3.58
C LEU A 12 2.50 7.44 -2.71
N ILE A 13 2.68 7.34 -1.39
CA ILE A 13 1.67 6.87 -0.43
C ILE A 13 0.43 7.76 -0.50
N SER A 14 0.58 9.09 -0.42
CA SER A 14 -0.54 10.02 -0.55
C SER A 14 -1.27 9.88 -1.89
N SER A 15 -0.52 9.65 -2.99
CA SER A 15 -1.14 9.41 -4.29
C SER A 15 -1.90 8.09 -4.35
N ILE A 16 -1.38 7.02 -3.73
CA ILE A 16 -2.10 5.74 -3.59
C ILE A 16 -3.40 5.97 -2.81
N GLN A 17 -3.33 6.60 -1.63
CA GLN A 17 -4.50 6.88 -0.78
C GLN A 17 -5.59 7.70 -1.48
N LYS A 18 -5.19 8.69 -2.29
CA LYS A 18 -6.11 9.49 -3.11
C LYS A 18 -6.96 8.63 -4.06
N HIS A 19 -6.39 7.56 -4.59
CA HIS A 19 -7.02 6.70 -5.60
C HIS A 19 -7.64 5.42 -5.04
N LEU A 20 -7.57 5.18 -3.73
CA LEU A 20 -8.32 4.11 -3.07
C LEU A 20 -9.81 4.43 -3.07
N THR A 21 -10.57 3.66 -3.86
CA THR A 21 -12.02 3.83 -4.02
C THR A 21 -12.77 2.50 -3.88
N PRO A 22 -14.07 2.51 -3.49
CA PRO A 22 -14.80 1.30 -3.13
C PRO A 22 -14.91 0.20 -4.20
N ASP A 23 -14.72 0.51 -5.49
CA ASP A 23 -14.68 -0.47 -6.57
C ASP A 23 -13.46 -1.41 -6.49
N LEU A 24 -12.38 -0.96 -5.84
CA LEU A 24 -11.20 -1.78 -5.54
C LEU A 24 -11.41 -2.70 -4.33
N LEU A 25 -12.52 -2.57 -3.60
CA LEU A 25 -12.84 -3.42 -2.44
C LEU A 25 -13.60 -4.68 -2.84
N LYS A 26 -13.34 -5.75 -2.07
CA LYS A 26 -14.27 -6.88 -2.00
C LYS A 26 -15.57 -6.41 -1.35
N SER A 27 -16.71 -6.97 -1.77
CA SER A 27 -18.04 -6.58 -1.30
C SER A 27 -18.16 -6.55 0.23
N ALA A 28 -17.56 -7.53 0.92
CA ALA A 28 -17.58 -7.65 2.37
C ALA A 28 -17.01 -6.43 3.14
N TYR A 29 -16.16 -5.61 2.52
CA TYR A 29 -15.55 -4.45 3.18
C TYR A 29 -16.24 -3.12 2.87
N ARG A 30 -17.15 -3.09 1.88
CA ARG A 30 -17.70 -1.83 1.35
C ARG A 30 -18.58 -1.08 2.33
N GLU A 31 -19.30 -1.78 3.21
CA GLU A 31 -20.19 -1.13 4.16
C GLU A 31 -19.39 -0.34 5.20
N HIS A 32 -18.45 -0.99 5.88
CA HIS A 32 -17.57 -0.34 6.87
C HIS A 32 -16.68 0.73 6.22
N ASN A 33 -16.28 0.55 4.96
CA ASN A 33 -15.47 1.54 4.25
C ASN A 33 -16.17 2.90 4.08
N LYS A 34 -17.51 2.95 4.09
CA LYS A 34 -18.26 4.22 4.00
C LYS A 34 -17.95 5.17 5.16
N THR A 35 -17.66 4.64 6.34
CA THR A 35 -17.31 5.40 7.54
C THR A 35 -15.81 5.44 7.78
N ASN A 36 -15.06 4.49 7.22
CA ASN A 36 -13.60 4.40 7.33
C ASN A 36 -12.98 4.17 5.94
N ARG A 37 -12.60 5.25 5.25
CA ARG A 37 -12.16 5.23 3.84
C ARG A 37 -10.98 4.28 3.56
N MET A 38 -10.12 4.01 4.54
CA MET A 38 -8.95 3.13 4.34
C MET A 38 -9.26 1.65 4.58
N TYR A 39 -10.38 1.35 5.23
CA TYR A 39 -10.75 -0.01 5.62
C TYR A 39 -10.90 -0.94 4.41
N GLY A 40 -10.25 -2.10 4.49
CA GLY A 40 -10.31 -3.15 3.46
C GLY A 40 -9.39 -2.94 2.25
N HIS A 41 -8.64 -1.82 2.20
CA HIS A 41 -7.71 -1.53 1.12
C HIS A 41 -6.28 -2.04 1.35
N SER A 42 -5.93 -2.45 2.56
CA SER A 42 -4.54 -2.77 2.96
C SER A 42 -3.79 -3.67 1.99
N TYR A 43 -4.43 -4.74 1.52
CA TYR A 43 -3.83 -5.64 0.54
C TYR A 43 -3.53 -4.97 -0.81
N VAL A 44 -4.54 -4.32 -1.42
CA VAL A 44 -4.37 -3.70 -2.76
C VAL A 44 -3.41 -2.50 -2.70
N ALA A 45 -3.43 -1.76 -1.60
CA ALA A 45 -2.55 -0.64 -1.36
C ALA A 45 -1.09 -1.09 -1.19
N THR A 46 -0.86 -2.11 -0.35
CA THR A 46 0.47 -2.70 -0.12
C THR A 46 1.05 -3.32 -1.37
N GLU A 47 0.25 -4.10 -2.11
CA GLU A 47 0.67 -4.69 -3.39
C GLU A 47 1.05 -3.60 -4.40
N THR A 48 0.24 -2.55 -4.50
CA THR A 48 0.49 -1.44 -5.43
C THR A 48 1.76 -0.68 -5.06
N LEU A 49 1.96 -0.35 -3.79
CA LEU A 49 3.18 0.28 -3.32
C LEU A 49 4.39 -0.61 -3.65
N TYR A 50 4.33 -1.90 -3.35
CA TYR A 50 5.41 -2.86 -3.63
C TYR A 50 5.83 -2.86 -5.11
N HIS A 51 4.86 -2.88 -6.03
CA HIS A 51 5.15 -2.91 -7.46
C HIS A 51 5.61 -1.55 -8.02
N LEU A 52 5.11 -0.43 -7.50
CA LEU A 52 5.54 0.91 -7.92
C LEU A 52 6.94 1.24 -7.41
N LEU A 53 7.28 0.83 -6.19
CA LEU A 53 8.63 1.00 -5.66
C LEU A 53 9.67 0.26 -6.52
N LYS A 54 9.31 -0.83 -7.20
CA LYS A 54 10.24 -1.57 -8.09
C LYS A 54 10.46 -0.92 -9.46
N GLN A 55 9.82 0.20 -9.74
CA GLN A 55 9.88 0.86 -11.04
C GLN A 55 10.67 2.16 -10.94
N ASP A 56 11.93 2.13 -11.38
CA ASP A 56 12.87 3.26 -11.31
C ASP A 56 12.30 4.57 -11.89
N HIS A 57 11.52 4.46 -12.97
CA HIS A 57 10.91 5.61 -13.64
C HIS A 57 9.76 6.27 -12.85
N VAL A 58 9.20 5.59 -11.83
CA VAL A 58 8.08 6.07 -11.02
C VAL A 58 8.57 6.85 -9.80
N ILE A 59 9.59 6.35 -9.13
CA ILE A 59 10.11 6.90 -7.86
C ILE A 59 11.39 7.75 -8.01
N GLY A 60 11.91 7.87 -9.24
CA GLY A 60 13.07 8.69 -9.55
C GLY A 60 14.40 8.09 -9.08
N SER A 61 15.47 8.30 -9.86
CA SER A 61 16.81 7.76 -9.57
C SER A 61 17.48 8.33 -8.31
N ASN A 62 16.96 9.45 -7.78
CA ASN A 62 17.46 10.08 -6.55
C ASN A 62 16.84 9.51 -5.28
N PHE A 63 15.94 8.54 -5.42
CA PHE A 63 15.52 7.78 -4.28
C PHE A 63 16.72 6.91 -3.83
N PRO A 64 17.04 6.81 -2.53
CA PRO A 64 17.97 5.80 -2.00
C PRO A 64 17.56 4.32 -2.27
N ILE A 65 16.62 4.08 -3.20
CA ILE A 65 15.93 2.84 -3.50
C ILE A 65 16.75 2.09 -4.56
N LYS A 66 17.78 1.40 -4.08
CA LYS A 66 17.79 -0.05 -4.27
C LYS A 66 17.24 -0.74 -3.01
N GLN A 67 16.29 -0.09 -2.33
CA GLN A 67 15.70 -0.48 -1.05
C GLN A 67 14.41 -1.31 -1.22
N THR A 68 13.89 -1.50 -2.43
CA THR A 68 12.83 -2.49 -2.66
C THR A 68 13.25 -3.91 -2.34
N ASP A 69 14.56 -4.18 -2.39
CA ASP A 69 15.13 -5.45 -1.94
C ASP A 69 15.09 -5.58 -0.41
N LYS A 70 14.88 -4.47 0.31
CA LYS A 70 14.87 -4.44 1.77
C LYS A 70 13.47 -4.42 2.36
N TYR A 71 12.46 -3.96 1.61
CA TYR A 71 11.06 -3.99 2.06
C TYR A 71 10.37 -5.28 1.66
N TYR A 72 9.82 -5.96 2.66
CA TYR A 72 9.05 -7.19 2.48
C TYR A 72 7.61 -6.95 2.92
N PRO A 73 6.63 -7.65 2.31
CA PRO A 73 5.27 -7.60 2.81
C PRO A 73 5.19 -8.28 4.17
N TYR A 74 4.43 -7.66 5.07
CA TYR A 74 4.05 -8.23 6.35
C TYR A 74 2.53 -8.19 6.46
N HIS A 75 2.01 -9.10 7.27
CA HIS A 75 0.59 -9.09 7.61
C HIS A 75 0.34 -9.61 9.02
N ALA A 76 -0.79 -9.23 9.57
CA ALA A 76 -1.34 -9.80 10.79
C ALA A 76 -2.86 -9.72 10.75
N LYS A 77 -3.53 -10.53 11.56
CA LYS A 77 -4.98 -10.39 11.76
C LYS A 77 -5.23 -9.38 12.88
N ASP A 78 -6.20 -8.49 12.66
CA ASP A 78 -6.71 -7.64 13.73
C ASP A 78 -7.62 -8.42 14.69
N GLU A 79 -8.17 -7.75 15.70
CA GLU A 79 -9.09 -8.33 16.67
C GLU A 79 -10.38 -8.90 16.04
N ASN A 80 -10.74 -8.46 14.83
CA ASN A 80 -11.88 -8.98 14.07
C ASN A 80 -11.49 -10.15 13.15
N GLY A 81 -10.25 -10.61 13.22
CA GLY A 81 -9.73 -11.69 12.39
C GLY A 81 -9.43 -11.28 10.95
N ILE A 82 -9.43 -9.99 10.63
CA ILE A 82 -9.22 -9.44 9.30
C ILE A 82 -7.73 -9.19 9.08
N SER A 83 -7.21 -9.71 7.96
CA SER A 83 -5.80 -9.49 7.63
C SER A 83 -5.52 -8.04 7.23
N HIS A 84 -4.60 -7.42 7.96
CA HIS A 84 -3.97 -6.16 7.62
C HIS A 84 -2.60 -6.40 6.98
N TRP A 85 -2.24 -5.59 5.98
CA TRP A 85 -1.02 -5.74 5.18
C TRP A 85 -0.27 -4.42 5.10
N TRP A 86 1.06 -4.49 5.16
CA TRP A 86 1.98 -3.36 4.99
C TRP A 86 3.33 -3.83 4.43
N LEU A 87 4.23 -2.91 4.10
CA LEU A 87 5.63 -3.23 3.82
C LEU A 87 6.50 -2.89 5.03
N GLN A 88 7.50 -3.73 5.31
CA GLN A 88 8.44 -3.48 6.38
C GLN A 88 9.85 -3.95 6.00
N ASP A 89 10.85 -3.18 6.40
CA ASP A 89 12.25 -3.53 6.20
C ASP A 89 12.85 -4.35 7.36
N GLU A 90 14.09 -4.80 7.18
CA GLU A 90 14.81 -5.59 8.19
C GLU A 90 15.13 -4.81 9.47
N LEU A 91 15.11 -3.47 9.43
CA LEU A 91 15.31 -2.60 10.59
C LEU A 91 13.98 -2.33 11.32
N GLY A 92 12.85 -2.78 10.78
CA GLY A 92 11.53 -2.59 11.35
C GLY A 92 10.81 -1.32 10.92
N ASN A 93 11.36 -0.56 9.96
CA ASN A 93 10.68 0.59 9.36
C ASN A 93 9.48 0.11 8.56
N LYS A 94 8.33 0.79 8.70
CA LYS A 94 7.04 0.37 8.12
C LYS A 94 6.55 1.39 7.11
N LEU A 95 6.08 0.90 5.99
CA LEU A 95 5.29 1.64 5.01
C LEU A 95 3.89 1.04 5.00
N ASP A 96 2.99 1.62 5.78
CA ASP A 96 1.59 1.25 5.85
C ASP A 96 0.72 2.35 5.23
N VAL A 97 0.27 2.08 4.00
CA VAL A 97 -0.55 3.01 3.22
C VAL A 97 -1.92 3.26 3.87
N THR A 98 -2.38 2.33 4.71
CA THR A 98 -3.75 2.28 5.24
C THR A 98 -3.78 2.31 6.76
N ILE A 99 -2.72 2.83 7.40
CA ILE A 99 -2.60 2.91 8.86
C ILE A 99 -3.78 3.67 9.50
N ASP A 100 -4.30 4.68 8.80
CA ASP A 100 -5.43 5.49 9.23
C ASP A 100 -6.72 4.68 9.43
N GLN A 101 -6.83 3.46 8.88
CA GLN A 101 -7.98 2.59 9.16
C GLN A 101 -8.05 2.20 10.65
N PHE A 102 -6.92 2.22 11.37
CA PHE A 102 -6.86 1.96 12.81
C PHE A 102 -6.83 3.28 13.59
N LEU A 103 -5.98 4.22 13.19
CA LEU A 103 -5.77 5.45 13.95
C LEU A 103 -7.03 6.33 14.01
N SER A 104 -7.86 6.31 12.97
CA SER A 104 -9.14 7.03 12.97
C SER A 104 -10.19 6.45 13.93
N GLU A 105 -9.95 5.24 14.44
CA GLU A 105 -10.79 4.54 15.43
C GLU A 105 -10.08 4.43 16.79
N ASP A 106 -9.03 5.23 17.04
CA ASP A 106 -8.19 5.18 18.25
C ASP A 106 -7.56 3.78 18.51
N ARG A 107 -7.34 3.01 17.43
CA ARG A 107 -6.75 1.67 17.46
C ARG A 107 -5.30 1.68 16.96
N GLN A 108 -4.58 0.62 17.30
CA GLN A 108 -3.25 0.34 16.76
C GLN A 108 -3.30 -0.80 15.74
N PRO A 109 -2.54 -0.73 14.64
CA PRO A 109 -2.37 -1.88 13.75
C PRO A 109 -1.69 -3.05 14.49
N PRO A 110 -1.98 -4.31 14.11
CA PRO A 110 -1.47 -5.51 14.78
C PRO A 110 0.01 -5.83 14.43
N TYR A 111 0.91 -4.86 14.62
CA TYR A 111 2.32 -4.98 14.26
C TYR A 111 3.13 -5.92 15.18
N ASP A 112 2.68 -6.11 16.41
CA ASP A 112 3.30 -6.95 17.44
C ASP A 112 3.22 -8.44 17.13
N ILE A 113 2.13 -8.85 16.45
CA ILE A 113 1.87 -10.23 16.03
C ILE A 113 2.09 -10.43 14.52
N ALA A 114 2.88 -9.55 13.91
CA ALA A 114 3.16 -9.56 12.49
C ALA A 114 3.88 -10.82 12.02
N MET A 115 3.45 -11.33 10.87
CA MET A 115 4.14 -12.37 10.14
C MET A 115 4.72 -11.79 8.86
N LYS A 116 5.97 -12.13 8.54
CA LYS A 116 6.57 -11.82 7.25
C LYS A 116 5.79 -12.59 6.18
N GLY A 117 5.06 -11.87 5.35
CA GLY A 117 4.29 -12.43 4.25
C GLY A 117 5.18 -12.72 3.05
N TRP A 118 4.70 -13.59 2.17
CA TRP A 118 5.24 -13.69 0.82
C TRP A 118 4.18 -13.18 -0.15
N LEU A 119 4.42 -12.04 -0.82
CA LEU A 119 3.63 -11.66 -1.99
C LEU A 119 3.98 -12.66 -3.11
N LEU A 120 3.19 -13.73 -3.26
CA LEU A 120 3.43 -14.83 -4.21
C LEU A 120 3.29 -14.43 -5.69
N ILE A 121 3.07 -13.15 -5.99
CA ILE A 121 2.75 -12.69 -7.33
C ILE A 121 3.86 -11.81 -7.87
N LYS A 122 4.61 -12.34 -8.84
CA LYS A 122 5.56 -11.55 -9.65
C LYS A 122 4.87 -10.40 -10.39
N GLN A 123 3.57 -10.51 -10.61
CA GLN A 123 2.76 -9.58 -11.39
C GLN A 123 1.63 -9.03 -10.52
N PRO A 124 1.35 -7.71 -10.59
CA PRO A 124 0.29 -7.10 -9.79
C PRO A 124 -1.08 -7.70 -10.15
N SER A 125 -1.94 -7.86 -9.15
CA SER A 125 -3.33 -8.26 -9.32
C SER A 125 -4.11 -7.26 -10.21
N LYS A 126 -5.27 -7.67 -10.73
CA LYS A 126 -6.13 -6.79 -11.55
C LYS A 126 -6.46 -5.47 -10.83
N ARG A 127 -6.73 -5.54 -9.52
CA ARG A 127 -7.07 -4.36 -8.71
C ARG A 127 -5.86 -3.46 -8.47
N SER A 128 -4.69 -4.05 -8.25
CA SER A 128 -3.45 -3.27 -8.13
C SER A 128 -3.07 -2.62 -9.46
N LYS A 129 -3.17 -3.34 -10.59
CA LYS A 129 -2.96 -2.78 -11.93
C LYS A 129 -3.88 -1.57 -12.20
N GLU A 130 -5.16 -1.69 -11.88
CA GLU A 130 -6.11 -0.60 -12.00
C GLU A 130 -5.69 0.62 -11.16
N LEU A 131 -5.32 0.41 -9.90
CA LEU A 131 -4.85 1.47 -9.01
C LEU A 131 -3.56 2.12 -9.52
N MET A 132 -2.60 1.33 -10.00
CA MET A 132 -1.37 1.81 -10.64
C MET A 132 -1.67 2.68 -11.85
N THR A 133 -2.59 2.26 -12.74
CA THR A 133 -3.00 3.05 -13.91
C THR A 133 -3.50 4.43 -13.49
N ARG A 134 -4.39 4.50 -12.48
CA ARG A 134 -4.92 5.78 -11.97
C ARG A 134 -3.81 6.70 -11.47
N ILE A 135 -2.89 6.16 -10.68
CA ILE A 135 -1.75 6.91 -10.12
C ILE A 135 -0.85 7.45 -11.25
N LEU A 136 -0.53 6.61 -12.24
CA LEU A 136 0.38 6.98 -13.33
C LEU A 136 -0.26 7.97 -14.31
N SER A 137 -1.58 7.87 -14.54
CA SER A 137 -2.32 8.87 -15.33
C SER A 137 -2.32 10.25 -14.68
N ASP A 138 -2.36 10.32 -13.35
CA ASP A 138 -2.30 11.57 -12.58
C ASP A 138 -0.92 12.27 -12.62
N LEU A 139 0.13 11.57 -13.06
CA LEU A 139 1.51 12.09 -13.16
C LEU A 139 1.84 12.69 -14.55
N GLN A 140 1.00 12.45 -15.55
CA GLN A 140 1.16 12.93 -16.93
C GLN A 140 0.73 14.39 -17.07
#